data_AF-A0A0C3S918-F1
#
_entry.id   AF-A0A0C3S918-F1
#
_cell.length_a   1.000
_cell.length_b   1.000
_cell.length_c   1.000
_cell.angle_alpha   90.00
_cell.angle_beta   90.00
_cell.angle_gamma   90.00
#
_symmetry.space_group_name_H-M   'P 1'
#
loop_
_entity.id
_entity.type
_entity.pdbx_description
1 polymer ?
#
loop_
_entity_poly.entity_id
_entity_poly.type
_entity_poly.pdbx_seq_one_letter_code
_entity_poly.pdbx_strand_id
1 'polypeptide(L)'
;MRSAAVHSTAPNFATRRNRYMSMPAEHGELPQHGGNHSPDESQSCGVDIGDGSGGERRRKRRDILDGLLPDVLQIMEKPQTAESDANVTIAGVQSLASYNWTTREVPTIIVPGSPRIWSNPSFPLTVLGESGEAFIDQNSHRLPDYPMLPIFEAVDTLTADGSRTPPAWASIDIITDRNNLLKLAGWADSSCSSSRSKKDFRIDFELVGPQTVLLQRWEERPCVWAEGAFGDAFEKAAAHPAPGCEDSTLAGSSRVISYDYSGLRIMVRFDVDACMLPDAMSSTNVTSSTLPSPRPPKFTNGPAVIHAGHEVPQVSLIKIKTRAQGKTGGFPGSAEYLQLLLGQTPTLYVGIHQNGTFKSVKERALESPEFAYSAQKVQPGLKKLRRLLEDIRTVAVQRGKEARLSLVCRKGVLQVMIRSGGESLLPGDILQRFVV
;
A
#
# COMPACT_ATOMS: atom_id res chain seq x y z
N MET A 1 -38.74 -56.96 -22.71
CA MET A 1 -39.21 -55.86 -23.58
C MET A 1 -38.19 -54.73 -23.54
N ARG A 2 -37.69 -54.35 -24.73
CA ARG A 2 -37.02 -53.10 -25.21
C ARG A 2 -36.63 -52.04 -24.16
N SER A 3 -35.35 -51.67 -24.02
CA SER A 3 -34.54 -50.75 -24.86
C SER A 3 -35.07 -49.31 -24.94
N ALA A 4 -34.29 -48.35 -24.44
CA ALA A 4 -34.04 -47.06 -25.11
C ALA A 4 -32.84 -46.33 -24.49
N ALA A 5 -31.83 -46.11 -25.32
CA ALA A 5 -30.72 -45.19 -25.10
C ALA A 5 -31.11 -43.76 -25.50
N VAL A 6 -30.46 -42.75 -24.92
CA VAL A 6 -30.37 -41.41 -25.53
C VAL A 6 -28.92 -40.93 -25.43
N HIS A 7 -28.31 -40.78 -26.60
CA HIS A 7 -27.05 -40.07 -26.85
C HIS A 7 -27.25 -38.57 -26.69
N SER A 8 -26.25 -37.86 -26.14
CA SER A 8 -26.06 -36.43 -26.37
C SER A 8 -24.61 -36.18 -26.75
N THR A 9 -24.44 -35.80 -28.01
CA THR A 9 -23.21 -35.40 -28.69
C THR A 9 -22.77 -34.00 -28.28
N ALA A 10 -21.45 -33.81 -28.14
CA ALA A 10 -20.80 -32.50 -28.13
C ALA A 10 -20.79 -31.88 -29.54
N PRO A 11 -20.55 -30.56 -29.65
CA PRO A 11 -19.48 -30.16 -30.56
C PRO A 11 -18.59 -28.99 -30.08
N ASN A 12 -17.31 -29.23 -30.38
CA ASN A 12 -16.15 -28.38 -30.70
C ASN A 12 -16.20 -26.84 -30.71
N PHE A 13 -15.07 -26.34 -30.23
CA PHE A 13 -14.44 -25.03 -30.42
C PHE A 13 -14.45 -24.51 -31.87
N ALA A 14 -14.71 -23.21 -32.03
CA ALA A 14 -14.19 -22.41 -33.13
C ALA A 14 -13.78 -21.01 -32.64
N THR A 15 -12.49 -20.72 -32.82
CA THR A 15 -11.80 -19.45 -32.60
C THR A 15 -12.30 -18.39 -33.57
N ARG A 16 -12.69 -17.20 -33.10
CA ARG A 16 -12.75 -16.00 -33.94
C ARG A 16 -12.09 -14.81 -33.26
N ARG A 17 -10.92 -14.43 -33.81
CA ARG A 17 -10.33 -13.09 -33.72
C ARG A 17 -11.33 -12.10 -34.33
N ASN A 18 -11.61 -11.01 -33.63
CA ASN A 18 -12.18 -9.83 -34.26
C ASN A 18 -11.20 -8.66 -34.16
N ARG A 19 -10.70 -8.26 -35.33
CA ARG A 19 -10.10 -6.96 -35.62
C ARG A 19 -11.20 -5.91 -35.49
N TYR A 20 -10.89 -4.75 -34.92
CA TYR A 20 -11.66 -3.54 -35.22
C TYR A 20 -10.80 -2.63 -36.09
N MET A 21 -11.34 -2.39 -37.29
CA MET A 21 -10.90 -1.41 -38.26
C MET A 21 -11.30 -0.01 -37.79
N SER A 22 -10.36 0.92 -37.96
CA SER A 22 -10.52 2.37 -37.98
C SER A 22 -11.45 2.81 -39.12
N MET A 23 -12.09 3.99 -38.97
CA MET A 23 -12.55 4.96 -40.01
C MET A 23 -13.37 6.09 -39.33
N PRO A 24 -13.56 7.28 -39.92
CA PRO A 24 -12.69 8.46 -39.76
C PRO A 24 -13.38 9.65 -39.05
N ALA A 25 -12.58 10.65 -38.69
CA ALA A 25 -13.01 11.91 -38.10
C ALA A 25 -13.57 12.87 -39.17
N GLU A 26 -14.72 13.48 -38.88
CA GLU A 26 -15.20 14.69 -39.57
C GLU A 26 -15.00 15.91 -38.68
N HIS A 27 -14.47 16.96 -39.30
CA HIS A 27 -14.21 18.27 -38.73
C HIS A 27 -15.49 19.11 -38.66
N GLY A 28 -15.71 19.75 -37.51
CA GLY A 28 -16.66 20.85 -37.34
C GLY A 28 -16.13 21.82 -36.29
N GLU A 29 -15.75 23.03 -36.73
CA GLU A 29 -15.26 24.13 -35.91
C GLU A 29 -16.40 24.94 -35.26
N LEU A 30 -16.02 25.68 -34.20
CA LEU A 30 -16.58 26.90 -33.57
C LEU A 30 -17.26 26.73 -32.19
N PRO A 31 -17.22 27.75 -31.30
CA PRO A 31 -16.13 28.71 -31.03
C PRO A 31 -15.78 28.80 -29.52
N GLN A 32 -14.63 29.44 -29.27
CA GLN A 32 -14.01 29.63 -27.95
C GLN A 32 -14.79 30.63 -27.08
N HIS A 33 -15.00 30.28 -25.81
CA HIS A 33 -15.23 31.23 -24.73
C HIS A 33 -14.23 30.96 -23.60
N GLY A 34 -13.44 31.99 -23.29
CA GLY A 34 -12.40 31.97 -22.28
C GLY A 34 -12.95 31.85 -20.86
N GLY A 35 -12.36 30.93 -20.10
CA GLY A 35 -12.48 30.83 -18.66
C GLY A 35 -11.10 30.52 -18.10
N ASN A 36 -10.64 31.37 -17.17
CA ASN A 36 -9.34 31.29 -16.51
C ASN A 36 -9.05 29.87 -16.00
N HIS A 37 -8.02 29.24 -16.56
CA HIS A 37 -7.36 28.08 -15.95
C HIS A 37 -6.24 28.57 -15.03
N SER A 38 -6.40 28.33 -13.73
CA SER A 38 -5.28 28.21 -12.81
C SER A 38 -4.56 26.89 -13.14
N PRO A 39 -3.23 26.87 -13.34
CA PRO A 39 -2.52 25.61 -13.55
C PRO A 39 -2.38 24.91 -12.20
N ASP A 40 -3.05 23.78 -12.03
CA ASP A 40 -2.75 22.80 -10.99
C ASP A 40 -1.50 22.04 -11.45
N GLU A 41 -0.32 22.52 -11.03
CA GLU A 41 0.97 21.86 -11.31
C GLU A 41 1.04 20.52 -10.56
N SER A 42 0.48 19.48 -11.17
CA SER A 42 0.79 18.10 -10.83
C SER A 42 2.29 17.86 -11.01
N GLN A 43 3.00 17.64 -9.90
CA GLN A 43 4.43 17.35 -9.90
C GLN A 43 4.73 16.06 -10.64
N SER A 44 5.64 16.15 -11.61
CA SER A 44 6.16 15.00 -12.34
C SER A 44 7.07 14.12 -11.46
N CYS A 45 7.03 12.79 -11.61
CA CYS A 45 7.86 11.77 -10.98
C CYS A 45 9.28 11.73 -11.59
N GLY A 46 9.71 12.80 -12.26
CA GLY A 46 11.01 12.91 -12.91
C GLY A 46 11.88 13.96 -12.25
N VAL A 47 12.79 13.55 -11.37
CA VAL A 47 14.07 14.27 -11.22
C VAL A 47 15.20 13.25 -11.07
N ASP A 48 16.09 13.23 -12.06
CA ASP A 48 17.52 13.01 -11.86
C ASP A 48 18.22 14.22 -12.50
N ILE A 49 19.06 14.90 -11.73
CA ILE A 49 19.87 16.04 -12.19
C ILE A 49 21.04 15.48 -13.01
N GLY A 50 21.12 15.83 -14.30
CA GLY A 50 22.25 15.45 -15.16
C GLY A 50 22.07 15.73 -16.66
N ASP A 51 22.42 16.95 -17.05
CA ASP A 51 22.82 17.49 -18.37
C ASP A 51 21.93 17.24 -19.62
N GLY A 52 21.29 18.33 -20.06
CA GLY A 52 21.23 18.74 -21.47
C GLY A 52 20.63 17.78 -22.49
N SER A 53 19.29 17.72 -22.58
CA SER A 53 18.48 17.77 -23.82
C SER A 53 17.04 17.31 -23.55
N GLY A 54 16.08 18.10 -24.00
CA GLY A 54 14.65 17.93 -23.72
C GLY A 54 14.10 16.56 -24.13
N GLY A 55 13.57 15.85 -23.14
CA GLY A 55 12.84 14.60 -23.23
C GLY A 55 12.77 13.96 -21.84
N GLU A 56 11.62 14.07 -21.16
CA GLU A 56 11.39 13.52 -19.82
C GLU A 56 11.75 12.02 -19.76
N ARG A 57 12.89 11.71 -19.15
CA ARG A 57 13.34 10.32 -18.96
C ARG A 57 12.63 9.73 -17.74
N ARG A 58 11.56 8.98 -17.97
CA ARG A 58 10.96 8.06 -16.99
C ARG A 58 12.07 7.25 -16.29
N ARG A 59 12.09 7.18 -14.95
CA ARG A 59 13.04 6.33 -14.21
C ARG A 59 13.04 4.92 -14.81
N LYS A 60 14.23 4.44 -15.20
CA LYS A 60 14.41 3.15 -15.89
C LYS A 60 13.85 2.03 -15.02
N ARG A 61 13.16 1.09 -15.66
CA ARG A 61 12.70 -0.17 -15.03
C ARG A 61 13.91 -0.87 -14.39
N ARG A 62 13.87 -1.11 -13.08
CA ARG A 62 14.91 -1.86 -12.37
C ARG A 62 14.73 -3.35 -12.59
N ASP A 63 15.80 -4.09 -12.84
CA ASP A 63 15.76 -5.54 -12.82
C ASP A 63 15.57 -6.01 -11.37
N ILE A 64 14.78 -7.07 -11.17
CA ILE A 64 14.52 -7.62 -9.83
C ILE A 64 15.81 -8.09 -9.12
N LEU A 65 16.85 -8.42 -9.89
CA LEU A 65 18.16 -8.82 -9.40
C LEU A 65 19.14 -7.66 -9.23
N ASP A 66 18.77 -6.42 -9.55
CA ASP A 66 19.68 -5.27 -9.45
C ASP A 66 20.19 -5.13 -8.01
N GLY A 67 21.52 -5.05 -7.86
CA GLY A 67 22.16 -4.93 -6.55
C GLY A 67 22.09 -6.21 -5.70
N LEU A 68 21.96 -7.39 -6.32
CA LEU A 68 22.10 -8.69 -5.65
C LEU A 68 23.36 -9.43 -6.10
N LEU A 69 23.98 -10.17 -5.19
CA LEU A 69 24.96 -11.18 -5.55
C LEU A 69 24.26 -12.37 -6.25
N PRO A 70 24.92 -13.05 -7.20
CA PRO A 70 24.29 -14.10 -8.01
C PRO A 70 23.90 -15.35 -7.23
N ASP A 71 24.53 -15.58 -6.06
CA ASP A 71 24.33 -16.79 -5.27
C ASP A 71 22.99 -16.81 -4.54
N VAL A 72 22.29 -17.94 -4.69
CA VAL A 72 21.07 -18.25 -3.94
C VAL A 72 21.49 -18.93 -2.65
N LEU A 73 21.27 -18.26 -1.51
CA LEU A 73 21.62 -18.82 -0.19
C LEU A 73 20.68 -19.93 0.25
N GLN A 74 19.40 -19.80 -0.09
CA GLN A 74 18.35 -20.71 0.33
C GLN A 74 17.13 -20.56 -0.58
N ILE A 75 16.43 -21.66 -0.83
CA ILE A 75 15.09 -21.65 -1.42
C ILE A 75 14.09 -21.83 -0.28
N MET A 76 13.11 -20.93 -0.19
CA MET A 76 12.06 -20.99 0.83
C MET A 76 10.95 -21.92 0.34
N GLU A 77 10.61 -22.90 1.17
CA GLU A 77 9.49 -23.79 0.92
C GLU A 77 8.18 -23.16 1.37
N LYS A 78 7.09 -23.52 0.69
CA LYS A 78 5.76 -23.11 1.14
C LYS A 78 5.44 -23.84 2.44
N PRO A 79 5.12 -23.11 3.53
CA PRO A 79 4.77 -23.77 4.77
C PRO A 79 3.56 -24.68 4.58
N GLN A 80 3.63 -25.86 5.19
CA GLN A 80 2.47 -26.73 5.33
C GLN A 80 1.67 -26.28 6.55
N THR A 81 0.37 -26.54 6.58
CA THR A 81 -0.55 -26.27 7.69
C THR A 81 -1.62 -27.35 7.73
N ALA A 82 -2.05 -27.76 8.91
CA ALA A 82 -3.17 -28.68 9.09
C ALA A 82 -4.49 -27.90 9.26
N GLU A 83 -5.62 -28.52 8.90
CA GLU A 83 -6.94 -27.93 9.16
C GLU A 83 -7.19 -27.75 10.66
N SER A 84 -6.65 -28.65 11.50
CA SER A 84 -6.72 -28.62 12.96
C SER A 84 -5.90 -27.50 13.60
N ASP A 85 -4.97 -26.87 12.87
CA ASP A 85 -4.21 -25.73 13.40
C ASP A 85 -5.18 -24.60 13.77
N ALA A 86 -4.92 -23.91 14.88
CA ALA A 86 -5.74 -22.76 15.27
C ALA A 86 -5.78 -21.70 14.16
N ASN A 87 -6.93 -21.07 13.98
CA ASN A 87 -7.05 -19.95 13.07
C ASN A 87 -6.17 -18.79 13.53
N VAL A 88 -5.61 -18.07 12.56
CA VAL A 88 -4.85 -16.87 12.85
C VAL A 88 -5.80 -15.78 13.30
N THR A 89 -5.43 -15.15 14.40
CA THR A 89 -6.07 -13.96 14.96
C THR A 89 -5.10 -12.79 15.00
N ILE A 90 -5.64 -11.58 14.88
CA ILE A 90 -4.93 -10.34 15.17
C ILE A 90 -5.48 -9.78 16.47
N ALA A 91 -4.59 -9.45 17.40
CA ALA A 91 -4.97 -8.93 18.71
C ALA A 91 -4.04 -7.79 19.15
N GLY A 92 -4.47 -7.00 20.14
CA GLY A 92 -3.64 -5.96 20.75
C GLY A 92 -3.21 -4.86 19.76
N VAL A 93 -4.11 -4.45 18.87
CA VAL A 93 -3.84 -3.41 17.86
C VAL A 93 -3.58 -2.06 18.55
N GLN A 94 -2.45 -1.45 18.24
CA GLN A 94 -2.05 -0.14 18.74
C GLN A 94 -1.68 0.78 17.57
N SER A 95 -2.26 1.98 17.55
CA SER A 95 -1.82 3.06 16.65
C SER A 95 -0.55 3.69 17.22
N LEU A 96 0.52 3.67 16.43
CA LEU A 96 1.82 4.20 16.86
C LEU A 96 2.10 5.57 16.26
N ALA A 97 1.81 5.73 14.96
CA ALA A 97 1.99 6.98 14.25
C ALA A 97 1.13 7.04 12.99
N SER A 98 1.00 8.25 12.46
CA SER A 98 0.59 8.49 11.08
C SER A 98 1.45 9.61 10.51
N TYR A 99 1.45 9.73 9.18
CA TYR A 99 2.04 10.87 8.49
C TYR A 99 1.48 11.01 7.08
N ASN A 100 1.59 12.21 6.52
CA ASN A 100 1.28 12.48 5.12
C ASN A 100 2.50 12.97 4.36
N TRP A 101 2.75 12.44 3.15
CA TRP A 101 3.70 13.07 2.22
C TRP A 101 3.13 14.34 1.62
N THR A 102 3.93 15.41 1.64
CA THR A 102 3.61 16.68 0.95
C THR A 102 4.01 16.67 -0.52
N THR A 103 3.52 17.66 -1.27
CA THR A 103 3.96 17.99 -2.63
C THR A 103 5.22 18.86 -2.64
N ARG A 104 6.09 18.84 -1.62
CA ARG A 104 7.32 19.66 -1.64
C ARG A 104 8.45 18.92 -2.37
N GLU A 105 9.37 19.69 -2.97
CA GLU A 105 10.57 19.13 -3.62
C GLU A 105 11.47 18.42 -2.61
N VAL A 106 11.74 19.09 -1.49
CA VAL A 106 12.42 18.49 -0.34
C VAL A 106 11.48 17.46 0.28
N PRO A 107 11.90 16.19 0.47
CA PRO A 107 11.10 15.17 1.14
C PRO A 107 10.61 15.68 2.50
N THR A 108 9.30 15.93 2.59
CA THR A 108 8.67 16.53 3.77
C THR A 108 7.40 15.77 4.12
N ILE A 109 7.28 15.37 5.37
CA ILE A 109 6.09 14.72 5.94
C ILE A 109 5.35 15.63 6.90
N ILE A 110 4.03 15.48 6.98
CA ILE A 110 3.18 16.09 8.01
C ILE A 110 2.93 15.04 9.09
N VAL A 111 3.15 15.39 10.37
CA VAL A 111 3.00 14.48 11.51
C VAL A 111 2.14 15.13 12.61
N PRO A 112 1.10 14.46 13.15
CA PRO A 112 0.63 13.11 12.80
C PRO A 112 0.08 13.00 11.37
N GLY A 113 -0.17 14.11 10.69
CA GLY A 113 -0.91 14.06 9.43
C GLY A 113 -2.33 13.51 9.64
N SER A 114 -3.10 13.43 8.57
CA SER A 114 -4.47 12.94 8.59
C SER A 114 -4.88 12.46 7.20
N PRO A 115 -5.57 11.30 7.10
CA PRO A 115 -6.25 10.92 5.86
C PRO A 115 -7.27 11.98 5.44
N ARG A 116 -7.69 11.93 4.17
CA ARG A 116 -8.78 12.79 3.67
C ARG A 116 -10.07 12.50 4.43
N ILE A 117 -10.88 13.52 4.64
CA ILE A 117 -12.17 13.39 5.34
C ILE A 117 -13.24 13.05 4.30
N TRP A 118 -13.93 11.93 4.51
CA TRP A 118 -15.02 11.51 3.65
C TRP A 118 -16.17 12.53 3.69
N SER A 119 -16.61 12.98 2.51
CA SER A 119 -17.49 14.14 2.38
C SER A 119 -18.97 13.79 2.20
N ASN A 120 -19.35 12.51 2.26
CA ASN A 120 -20.71 12.04 1.97
C ASN A 120 -21.27 12.64 0.66
N PRO A 121 -20.61 12.39 -0.49
CA PRO A 121 -20.98 13.03 -1.75
C PRO A 121 -22.42 12.69 -2.16
N SER A 122 -23.09 13.65 -2.78
CA SER A 122 -24.38 13.43 -3.44
C SER A 122 -24.19 12.71 -4.77
N PHE A 123 -25.13 11.83 -5.15
CA PHE A 123 -25.09 11.08 -6.39
C PHE A 123 -26.23 11.47 -7.35
N PRO A 124 -26.02 11.44 -8.68
CA PRO A 124 -24.83 10.96 -9.36
C PRO A 124 -23.63 11.91 -9.24
N LEU A 125 -22.43 11.36 -9.09
CA LEU A 125 -21.17 12.08 -9.07
C LEU A 125 -20.36 11.71 -10.32
N THR A 126 -20.11 12.66 -11.20
CA THR A 126 -19.33 12.41 -12.42
C THR A 126 -17.91 12.93 -12.24
N VAL A 127 -16.93 12.07 -12.48
CA VAL A 127 -15.52 12.42 -12.52
C VAL A 127 -14.93 12.08 -13.88
N LEU A 128 -13.94 12.85 -14.30
CA LEU A 128 -13.17 12.53 -15.49
C LEU A 128 -12.10 11.50 -15.13
N GLY A 129 -11.86 10.54 -16.03
CA GLY A 129 -10.75 9.61 -15.86
C GLY A 129 -9.45 10.39 -16.02
N GLU A 130 -8.68 10.48 -14.95
CA GLU A 130 -7.39 11.16 -14.98
C GLU A 130 -6.32 10.15 -15.40
N SER A 131 -5.48 10.57 -16.35
CA SER A 131 -4.23 9.90 -16.64
C SER A 131 -3.12 10.75 -16.06
N GLY A 132 -2.14 10.10 -15.47
CA GLY A 132 -1.09 10.81 -14.77
C GLY A 132 -0.19 9.84 -14.05
N GLU A 133 0.73 10.41 -13.31
CA GLU A 133 1.64 9.63 -12.51
C GLU A 133 0.98 9.18 -11.21
N ALA A 134 1.19 7.92 -10.90
CA ALA A 134 0.69 7.26 -9.71
C ALA A 134 1.86 6.60 -8.98
N PHE A 135 1.92 6.81 -7.67
CA PHE A 135 2.89 6.13 -6.84
C PHE A 135 2.49 4.67 -6.65
N ILE A 136 3.40 3.75 -6.99
CA ILE A 136 3.33 2.36 -6.55
C ILE A 136 3.83 2.26 -5.11
N ASP A 137 4.93 2.96 -4.81
CA ASP A 137 5.54 3.08 -3.50
C ASP A 137 6.13 4.48 -3.34
N GLN A 138 5.34 5.36 -2.73
CA GLN A 138 5.71 6.76 -2.57
C GLN A 138 6.91 6.94 -1.63
N ASN A 139 7.05 6.09 -0.62
CA ASN A 139 8.15 6.16 0.32
C ASN A 139 9.48 5.88 -0.38
N SER A 140 9.54 4.82 -1.19
CA SER A 140 10.72 4.53 -2.03
C SER A 140 10.95 5.55 -3.14
N HIS A 141 9.92 6.28 -3.55
CA HIS A 141 10.08 7.38 -4.51
C HIS A 141 10.76 8.59 -3.86
N ARG A 142 10.27 9.01 -2.69
CA ARG A 142 10.69 10.23 -1.98
C ARG A 142 11.98 10.05 -1.16
N LEU A 143 12.21 8.85 -0.61
CA LEU A 143 13.40 8.49 0.15
C LEU A 143 13.95 7.14 -0.34
N PRO A 144 14.64 7.10 -1.50
CA PRO A 144 15.09 5.86 -2.11
C PRO A 144 16.08 5.06 -1.25
N ASP A 145 16.91 5.74 -0.46
CA ASP A 145 17.93 5.11 0.37
C ASP A 145 17.33 4.49 1.64
N TYR A 146 16.39 5.21 2.29
CA TYR A 146 15.73 4.76 3.52
C TYR A 146 14.20 4.91 3.47
N PRO A 147 13.48 4.12 2.64
CA PRO A 147 12.02 4.17 2.51
C PRO A 147 11.25 3.91 3.81
N MET A 148 11.87 3.25 4.80
CA MET A 148 11.25 2.94 6.09
C MET A 148 11.48 4.04 7.16
N LEU A 149 12.38 4.99 6.92
CA LEU A 149 12.75 6.04 7.87
C LEU A 149 11.58 6.92 8.35
N PRO A 150 10.57 7.25 7.52
CA PRO A 150 9.41 8.02 7.97
C PRO A 150 8.63 7.38 9.13
N ILE A 151 8.69 6.06 9.30
CA ILE A 151 8.08 5.37 10.45
C ILE A 151 8.69 5.88 11.75
N PHE A 152 10.02 5.94 11.80
CA PHE A 152 10.77 6.32 12.99
C PHE A 152 10.66 7.82 13.26
N GLU A 153 10.78 8.64 12.21
CA GLU A 153 10.62 10.10 12.31
C GLU A 153 9.23 10.48 12.84
N ALA A 154 8.17 9.82 12.34
CA ALA A 154 6.81 10.09 12.78
C ALA A 154 6.58 9.66 14.25
N VAL A 155 7.07 8.48 14.65
CA VAL A 155 6.97 8.02 16.04
C VAL A 155 7.69 8.98 16.98
N ASP A 156 8.93 9.35 16.69
CA ASP A 156 9.71 10.24 17.55
C ASP A 156 9.10 11.62 17.67
N THR A 157 8.46 12.09 16.61
CA THR A 157 7.77 13.37 16.59
C THR A 157 6.58 13.34 17.54
N LEU A 158 5.83 12.24 17.59
CA LEU A 158 4.66 12.07 18.45
C LEU A 158 5.01 11.72 19.90
N THR A 159 6.24 11.32 20.20
CA THR A 159 6.70 11.01 21.56
C THR A 159 7.62 12.10 22.13
N ALA A 160 7.96 13.14 21.35
CA ALA A 160 8.97 14.13 21.73
C ALA A 160 8.61 14.95 22.99
N ASP A 161 7.33 15.19 23.23
CA ASP A 161 6.85 15.96 24.38
C ASP A 161 6.59 15.10 25.63
N GLY A 162 6.84 13.79 25.55
CA GLY A 162 6.59 12.84 26.64
C GLY A 162 5.12 12.47 26.84
N SER A 163 4.19 12.94 26.01
CA SER A 163 2.76 12.57 26.09
C SER A 163 2.49 11.12 25.68
N ARG A 164 3.41 10.52 24.92
CA ARG A 164 3.36 9.13 24.46
C ARG A 164 4.65 8.40 24.77
N THR A 165 4.51 7.13 25.12
CA THR A 165 5.65 6.23 25.25
C THR A 165 6.00 5.66 23.87
N PRO A 166 7.26 5.76 23.41
CA PRO A 166 7.69 5.09 22.19
C PRO A 166 7.54 3.57 22.33
N PRO A 167 7.32 2.83 21.23
CA PRO A 167 7.24 1.38 21.29
C PRO A 167 8.59 0.81 21.77
N ALA A 168 8.53 -0.32 22.49
CA ALA A 168 9.71 -1.09 22.82
C ALA A 168 10.26 -1.76 21.54
N TRP A 169 11.08 -1.03 20.78
CA TRP A 169 11.58 -1.41 19.45
C TRP A 169 12.18 -2.80 19.40
N ALA A 170 13.07 -3.13 20.34
CA ALA A 170 13.72 -4.44 20.44
C ALA A 170 12.76 -5.61 20.72
N SER A 171 11.53 -5.30 21.11
CA SER A 171 10.50 -6.29 21.41
C SER A 171 9.62 -6.59 20.18
N ILE A 172 9.70 -5.80 19.12
CA ILE A 172 9.00 -6.08 17.86
C ILE A 172 9.74 -7.19 17.11
N ASP A 173 9.03 -8.21 16.63
CA ASP A 173 9.65 -9.30 15.88
C ASP A 173 9.85 -8.93 14.41
N ILE A 174 8.86 -8.25 13.80
CA ILE A 174 8.89 -7.87 12.38
C ILE A 174 8.40 -6.45 12.18
N ILE A 175 9.15 -5.64 11.43
CA ILE A 175 8.73 -4.32 10.94
C ILE A 175 8.58 -4.41 9.42
N THR A 176 7.41 -4.04 8.89
CA THR A 176 7.11 -4.25 7.46
C THR A 176 6.04 -3.31 6.91
N ASP A 177 5.83 -3.37 5.60
CA ASP A 177 4.66 -2.82 4.92
C ASP A 177 3.57 -3.87 4.75
N ARG A 178 2.30 -3.44 4.81
CA ARG A 178 1.14 -4.30 4.51
C ARG A 178 1.26 -4.94 3.12
N ASN A 179 1.87 -4.25 2.15
CA ASN A 179 2.09 -4.78 0.81
C ASN A 179 2.98 -6.05 0.81
N ASN A 180 4.02 -6.07 1.63
CA ASN A 180 4.91 -7.22 1.75
C ASN A 180 4.16 -8.43 2.35
N LEU A 181 3.33 -8.19 3.37
CA LEU A 181 2.48 -9.24 3.94
C LEU A 181 1.51 -9.83 2.91
N LEU A 182 0.90 -8.99 2.05
CA LEU A 182 0.04 -9.46 0.95
C LEU A 182 0.80 -10.29 -0.08
N LYS A 183 2.00 -9.86 -0.49
CA LYS A 183 2.87 -10.60 -1.42
C LYS A 183 3.25 -11.97 -0.86
N LEU A 184 3.67 -12.02 0.40
CA LEU A 184 4.05 -13.25 1.08
C LEU A 184 2.84 -14.20 1.27
N ALA A 185 1.69 -13.68 1.69
CA ALA A 185 0.47 -14.47 1.85
C ALA A 185 0.00 -15.05 0.51
N GLY A 186 -0.03 -14.23 -0.55
CA GLY A 186 -0.40 -14.67 -1.90
C GLY A 186 0.59 -15.64 -2.53
N TRP A 187 1.88 -15.54 -2.19
CA TRP A 187 2.88 -16.55 -2.57
C TRP A 187 2.65 -17.87 -1.85
N ALA A 188 2.46 -17.82 -0.53
CA ALA A 188 2.26 -19.00 0.30
C ALA A 188 1.01 -19.77 -0.12
N ASP A 189 -0.10 -19.05 -0.34
CA ASP A 189 -1.39 -19.63 -0.71
C ASP A 189 -2.14 -18.80 -1.76
N SER A 190 -2.62 -19.48 -2.81
CA SER A 190 -3.34 -18.80 -3.90
C SER A 190 -4.69 -18.24 -3.49
N SER A 191 -5.29 -18.72 -2.39
CA SER A 191 -6.51 -18.14 -1.82
C SER A 191 -6.32 -16.69 -1.36
N CYS A 192 -5.08 -16.30 -1.02
CA CYS A 192 -4.70 -14.95 -0.62
C CYS A 192 -4.28 -14.04 -1.78
N SER A 193 -4.33 -14.53 -3.02
CA SER A 193 -3.96 -13.77 -4.21
C SER A 193 -5.19 -13.42 -5.06
N SER A 194 -5.26 -12.16 -5.52
CA SER A 194 -6.23 -11.75 -6.56
C SER A 194 -5.81 -12.18 -7.97
N SER A 195 -4.55 -12.56 -8.17
CA SER A 195 -4.02 -12.90 -9.48
C SER A 195 -3.89 -14.41 -9.67
N ARG A 196 -4.36 -14.88 -10.83
CA ARG A 196 -4.11 -16.25 -11.33
C ARG A 196 -2.65 -16.46 -11.76
N SER A 197 -1.91 -15.39 -12.06
CA SER A 197 -0.46 -15.44 -12.35
C SER A 197 0.33 -15.13 -11.09
N LYS A 198 1.28 -16.00 -10.72
CA LYS A 198 2.24 -15.70 -9.65
C LYS A 198 3.11 -14.53 -10.11
N LYS A 199 2.85 -13.33 -9.58
CA LYS A 199 3.68 -12.15 -9.88
C LYS A 199 5.03 -12.30 -9.19
N ASP A 200 6.08 -11.97 -9.92
CA ASP A 200 7.42 -11.84 -9.36
C ASP A 200 7.44 -10.64 -8.41
N PHE A 201 8.18 -10.76 -7.32
CA PHE A 201 8.35 -9.68 -6.36
C PHE A 201 9.65 -9.82 -5.60
N ARG A 202 10.12 -8.70 -5.05
CA ARG A 202 11.26 -8.65 -4.16
C ARG A 202 10.90 -7.94 -2.87
N ILE A 203 11.47 -8.41 -1.77
CA ILE A 203 11.41 -7.79 -0.44
C ILE A 203 12.83 -7.82 0.10
N ASP A 204 13.39 -6.65 0.38
CA ASP A 204 14.70 -6.54 1.01
C ASP A 204 14.53 -6.70 2.51
N PHE A 205 15.43 -7.45 3.16
CA PHE A 205 15.34 -7.67 4.59
C PHE A 205 16.69 -7.83 5.27
N GLU A 206 16.70 -7.53 6.55
CA GLU A 206 17.85 -7.76 7.41
C GLU A 206 17.45 -7.84 8.89
N LEU A 207 18.36 -8.38 9.69
CA LEU A 207 18.24 -8.44 11.13
C LEU A 207 18.75 -7.12 11.73
N VAL A 208 17.85 -6.29 12.26
CA VAL A 208 18.18 -4.96 12.82
C VAL A 208 18.41 -4.99 14.34
N GLY A 209 17.90 -6.00 15.03
CA GLY A 209 18.10 -6.23 16.47
C GLY A 209 18.62 -7.64 16.77
N PRO A 210 18.63 -8.10 18.03
CA PRO A 210 18.92 -9.50 18.34
C PRO A 210 17.92 -10.47 17.68
N GLN A 211 16.68 -10.00 17.47
CA GLN A 211 15.57 -10.81 16.99
C GLN A 211 14.65 -10.09 15.98
N THR A 212 14.71 -8.75 15.92
CA THR A 212 13.85 -7.95 15.06
C THR A 212 14.31 -7.99 13.61
N VAL A 213 13.40 -8.31 12.69
CA VAL A 213 13.64 -8.28 11.25
C VAL A 213 12.88 -7.14 10.60
N LEU A 214 13.58 -6.35 9.79
CA LEU A 214 12.98 -5.34 8.94
C LEU A 214 12.74 -5.92 7.54
N LEU A 215 11.51 -5.80 7.03
CA LEU A 215 11.12 -6.18 5.67
C LEU A 215 10.77 -4.92 4.88
N GLN A 216 11.70 -4.44 4.06
CA GLN A 216 11.52 -3.29 3.19
C GLN A 216 10.92 -3.69 1.85
N ARG A 217 9.85 -2.98 1.45
CA ARG A 217 9.24 -3.13 0.13
C ARG A 217 10.25 -2.77 -0.97
N TRP A 218 10.33 -3.62 -1.99
CA TRP A 218 11.05 -3.31 -3.22
C TRP A 218 10.07 -3.32 -4.40
N GLU A 219 10.18 -2.31 -5.26
CA GLU A 219 9.36 -2.19 -6.48
C GLU A 219 10.24 -1.91 -7.68
N GLU A 220 9.94 -2.56 -8.79
CA GLU A 220 10.63 -2.37 -10.07
C GLU A 220 10.56 -0.90 -10.54
N ARG A 221 9.45 -0.23 -10.23
CA ARG A 221 9.27 1.21 -10.36
C ARG A 221 8.46 1.72 -9.17
N PRO A 222 8.94 2.74 -8.44
CA PRO A 222 8.18 3.32 -7.34
C PRO A 222 7.04 4.25 -7.82
N CYS A 223 7.07 4.68 -9.08
CA CYS A 223 6.04 5.48 -9.74
C CYS A 223 5.80 4.96 -11.17
N VAL A 224 4.55 5.01 -11.63
CA VAL A 224 4.15 4.61 -12.99
C VAL A 224 3.15 5.61 -13.56
N TRP A 225 3.00 5.58 -14.89
CA TRP A 225 1.90 6.26 -15.55
C TRP A 225 0.64 5.39 -15.46
N ALA A 226 -0.42 5.92 -14.84
CA ALA A 226 -1.75 5.34 -14.82
C ALA A 226 -2.60 5.97 -15.93
N GLU A 227 -3.37 5.13 -16.65
CA GLU A 227 -4.22 5.57 -17.76
C GLU A 227 -5.69 5.57 -17.36
N GLY A 228 -6.34 6.73 -17.45
CA GLY A 228 -7.79 6.90 -17.51
C GLY A 228 -8.58 6.20 -16.39
N ALA A 229 -7.99 6.08 -15.19
CA ALA A 229 -8.63 5.41 -14.06
C ALA A 229 -9.52 6.39 -13.29
N PHE A 230 -10.67 5.91 -12.80
CA PHE A 230 -11.60 6.72 -12.03
C PHE A 230 -11.35 6.68 -10.52
N GLY A 231 -10.40 5.87 -10.04
CA GLY A 231 -10.15 5.63 -8.62
C GLY A 231 -9.76 6.91 -7.90
N ASP A 232 -8.62 7.47 -8.29
CA ASP A 232 -8.04 8.67 -7.71
C ASP A 232 -8.97 9.89 -7.88
N ALA A 233 -9.56 10.05 -9.07
CA ALA A 233 -10.51 11.12 -9.35
C ALA A 233 -11.76 11.03 -8.46
N PHE A 234 -12.27 9.81 -8.23
CA PHE A 234 -13.39 9.59 -7.31
C PHE A 234 -13.00 9.89 -5.87
N GLU A 235 -11.83 9.44 -5.42
CA GLU A 235 -11.32 9.73 -4.08
C GLU A 235 -11.17 11.24 -3.83
N LYS A 236 -10.58 11.97 -4.78
CA LYS A 236 -10.47 13.45 -4.73
C LYS A 236 -11.83 14.13 -4.62
N ALA A 237 -12.83 13.64 -5.37
CA ALA A 237 -14.17 14.23 -5.42
C ALA A 237 -15.06 13.83 -4.23
N ALA A 238 -14.80 12.68 -3.61
CA ALA A 238 -15.62 12.11 -2.54
C ALA A 238 -15.06 12.38 -1.13
N ALA A 239 -13.82 12.87 -1.03
CA ALA A 239 -13.17 13.22 0.22
C ALA A 239 -12.32 14.50 0.07
N HIS A 240 -12.27 15.34 1.09
CA HIS A 240 -11.45 16.57 1.09
C HIS A 240 -10.23 16.44 2.01
N PRO A 241 -9.14 17.22 1.80
CA PRO A 241 -8.02 17.24 2.74
C PRO A 241 -8.48 17.58 4.16
N ALA A 242 -7.86 16.97 5.16
CA ALA A 242 -8.05 17.34 6.55
C ALA A 242 -7.36 18.68 6.87
N PRO A 243 -7.84 19.46 7.85
CA PRO A 243 -7.18 20.69 8.28
C PRO A 243 -5.71 20.47 8.62
N GLY A 244 -4.83 21.28 8.03
CA GLY A 244 -3.38 21.17 8.21
C GLY A 244 -2.73 20.04 7.38
N CYS A 245 -3.47 19.43 6.45
CA CYS A 245 -2.99 18.42 5.51
C CYS A 245 -3.28 18.78 4.05
N GLU A 246 -3.57 20.05 3.75
CA GLU A 246 -3.93 20.55 2.42
C GLU A 246 -2.81 20.37 1.39
N ASP A 247 -1.54 20.51 1.82
CA ASP A 247 -0.34 20.26 1.01
C ASP A 247 -0.05 18.76 0.77
N SER A 248 -0.89 17.85 1.27
CA SER A 248 -0.66 16.41 1.15
C SER A 248 -0.93 15.90 -0.27
N THR A 249 -0.11 14.96 -0.71
CA THR A 249 -0.41 14.13 -1.88
C THR A 249 -1.63 13.22 -1.62
N LEU A 250 -2.35 12.85 -2.69
CA LEU A 250 -3.52 11.95 -2.59
C LEU A 250 -3.17 10.60 -1.94
N ALA A 251 -2.11 9.95 -2.43
CA ALA A 251 -1.60 8.69 -1.88
C ALA A 251 -0.78 8.86 -0.58
N GLY A 252 -0.76 10.07 0.00
CA GLY A 252 0.22 10.49 0.99
C GLY A 252 0.04 9.94 2.39
N SER A 253 -1.19 9.54 2.76
CA SER A 253 -1.54 9.25 4.14
C SER A 253 -1.15 7.83 4.55
N SER A 254 -0.10 7.72 5.36
CA SER A 254 0.39 6.48 5.94
C SER A 254 -0.04 6.34 7.41
N ARG A 255 -0.43 5.14 7.80
CA ARG A 255 -0.67 4.72 9.19
C ARG A 255 0.37 3.67 9.59
N VAL A 256 0.87 3.76 10.82
CA VAL A 256 1.76 2.78 11.45
C VAL A 256 1.04 2.21 12.67
N ILE A 257 0.83 0.89 12.66
CA ILE A 257 0.26 0.15 13.80
C ILE A 257 1.20 -0.97 14.24
N SER A 258 1.03 -1.44 15.48
CA SER A 258 1.55 -2.74 15.93
C SER A 258 0.43 -3.63 16.42
N TYR A 259 0.60 -4.94 16.26
CA TYR A 259 -0.33 -5.93 16.78
C TYR A 259 0.35 -7.30 16.97
N ASP A 260 -0.30 -8.16 17.76
CA ASP A 260 0.01 -9.58 17.84
C ASP A 260 -0.66 -10.32 16.66
N TYR A 261 0.15 -11.05 15.89
CA TYR A 261 -0.28 -11.93 14.82
C TYR A 261 -0.03 -13.37 15.26
N SER A 262 -0.93 -13.90 16.09
CA SER A 262 -0.82 -15.25 16.68
C SER A 262 0.55 -15.51 17.31
N GLY A 263 0.92 -14.69 18.29
CA GLY A 263 2.16 -14.77 19.06
C GLY A 263 3.37 -14.09 18.42
N LEU A 264 3.24 -13.49 17.24
CA LEU A 264 4.30 -12.73 16.59
C LEU A 264 3.97 -11.24 16.63
N ARG A 265 4.84 -10.41 17.22
CA ARG A 265 4.58 -8.97 17.31
C ARG A 265 5.07 -8.28 16.05
N ILE A 266 4.14 -7.76 15.27
CA ILE A 266 4.41 -7.14 13.98
C ILE A 266 4.06 -5.65 14.04
N MET A 267 4.95 -4.81 13.52
CA MET A 267 4.68 -3.41 13.18
C MET A 267 4.46 -3.30 11.68
N VAL A 268 3.35 -2.68 11.29
CA VAL A 268 2.91 -2.59 9.90
C VAL A 268 2.62 -1.14 9.52
N ARG A 269 3.25 -0.68 8.44
CA ARG A 269 2.86 0.54 7.73
C ARG A 269 1.89 0.22 6.59
N PHE A 270 0.89 1.07 6.40
CA PHE A 270 -0.03 0.99 5.26
C PHE A 270 -0.65 2.33 4.90
N ASP A 271 -1.04 2.48 3.63
CA ASP A 271 -1.73 3.67 3.13
C ASP A 271 -3.22 3.64 3.49
N VAL A 272 -3.74 4.81 3.89
CA VAL A 272 -5.15 5.07 4.22
C VAL A 272 -5.70 6.09 3.22
N ASP A 273 -6.88 5.79 2.65
CA ASP A 273 -7.46 6.65 1.61
C ASP A 273 -8.29 7.78 2.25
N ALA A 274 -9.11 7.45 3.24
CA ALA A 274 -9.95 8.44 3.91
C ALA A 274 -10.28 8.08 5.36
N CYS A 275 -10.99 8.97 6.06
CA CYS A 275 -11.56 8.72 7.37
C CYS A 275 -12.94 9.38 7.57
N MET A 276 -13.67 8.88 8.56
CA MET A 276 -14.83 9.57 9.14
C MET A 276 -14.39 10.34 10.39
N LEU A 277 -14.61 11.66 10.42
CA LEU A 277 -14.45 12.40 11.66
C LEU A 277 -15.64 12.16 12.58
N PRO A 278 -15.42 11.95 13.88
CA PRO A 278 -16.51 12.02 14.86
C PRO A 278 -17.11 13.43 14.86
N ASP A 279 -18.43 13.54 15.03
CA ASP A 279 -19.16 14.82 15.03
C ASP A 279 -18.56 15.86 16.01
N ALA A 280 -17.94 15.40 17.11
CA ALA A 280 -17.27 16.24 18.09
C ALA A 280 -15.99 16.95 17.57
N MET A 281 -15.35 16.45 16.50
CA MET A 281 -14.21 17.11 15.85
C MET A 281 -14.62 17.97 14.66
N SER A 282 -15.87 17.84 14.18
CA SER A 282 -16.42 18.64 13.09
C SER A 282 -16.74 20.09 13.52
N SER A 283 -16.88 20.32 14.83
CA SER A 283 -17.25 21.61 15.42
C SER A 283 -16.06 22.51 15.79
N THR A 284 -14.83 22.01 15.74
CA THR A 284 -13.65 22.88 15.85
C THR A 284 -13.46 23.61 14.53
N ASN A 285 -13.88 24.86 14.48
CA ASN A 285 -13.44 25.84 13.49
C ASN A 285 -11.91 25.97 13.60
N VAL A 286 -11.17 25.04 13.00
CA VAL A 286 -9.75 25.22 12.74
C VAL A 286 -9.69 26.25 11.63
N THR A 287 -9.67 27.53 12.03
CA THR A 287 -9.33 28.63 11.14
C THR A 287 -8.10 28.23 10.36
N SER A 288 -8.20 28.29 9.03
CA SER A 288 -7.10 28.09 8.09
C SER A 288 -5.86 28.80 8.63
N SER A 289 -4.98 28.01 9.25
CA SER A 289 -3.72 28.48 9.76
C SER A 289 -2.71 28.08 8.70
N THR A 290 -1.96 29.06 8.22
CA THR A 290 -0.77 28.83 7.41
C THR A 290 0.01 27.65 7.98
N LEU A 291 0.25 26.63 7.15
CA LEU A 291 1.00 25.45 7.55
C LEU A 291 2.31 25.89 8.23
N PRO A 292 2.64 25.32 9.40
CA PRO A 292 3.90 25.62 10.07
C PRO A 292 5.09 25.39 9.14
N SER A 293 6.16 26.16 9.32
CA SER A 293 7.40 25.93 8.58
C SER A 293 7.94 24.52 8.86
N PRO A 294 8.41 23.77 7.84
CA PRO A 294 9.04 22.48 8.06
C PRO A 294 10.22 22.59 9.00
N ARG A 295 10.28 21.67 9.98
CA ARG A 295 11.46 21.47 10.80
C ARG A 295 12.44 20.57 10.03
N PRO A 296 13.76 20.83 10.16
CA PRO A 296 14.75 19.97 9.53
C PRO A 296 14.62 18.53 10.03
N PRO A 297 15.03 17.53 9.22
CA PRO A 297 14.98 16.14 9.62
C PRO A 297 15.82 15.89 10.87
N LYS A 298 15.36 15.00 11.77
CA LYS A 298 16.17 14.59 12.93
C LYS A 298 17.32 13.67 12.52
N PHE A 299 17.12 12.92 11.45
CA PHE A 299 18.08 11.95 10.93
C PHE A 299 18.74 12.44 9.65
N THR A 300 20.00 12.06 9.45
CA THR A 300 20.68 12.27 8.17
C THR A 300 19.88 11.53 7.08
N ASN A 301 19.54 12.21 5.98
CA ASN A 301 18.68 11.70 4.91
C ASN A 301 17.22 11.40 5.32
N GLY A 302 16.78 11.88 6.48
CA GLY A 302 15.37 11.85 6.89
C GLY A 302 14.52 12.89 6.18
N PRO A 303 13.18 12.76 6.23
CA PRO A 303 12.28 13.79 5.72
C PRO A 303 12.19 14.96 6.71
N ALA A 304 12.02 16.18 6.20
CA ALA A 304 11.61 17.33 7.00
C ALA A 304 10.20 17.10 7.58
N VAL A 305 9.88 17.74 8.70
CA VAL A 305 8.63 17.49 9.44
C VAL A 305 7.81 18.76 9.63
N ILE A 306 6.55 18.73 9.20
CA ILE A 306 5.54 19.74 9.55
C ILE A 306 4.65 19.15 10.65
N HIS A 307 4.54 19.85 11.77
CA HIS A 307 3.62 19.47 12.85
C HIS A 307 2.22 19.97 12.54
N ALA A 308 1.41 19.16 11.86
CA ALA A 308 0.04 19.50 11.49
C ALA A 308 -0.82 18.24 11.29
N GLY A 309 -2.11 18.45 11.00
CA GLY A 309 -3.12 17.40 11.04
C GLY A 309 -3.45 16.98 12.48
N HIS A 310 -4.25 15.92 12.60
CA HIS A 310 -4.67 15.36 13.87
C HIS A 310 -4.63 13.83 13.86
N GLU A 311 -4.48 13.20 15.03
CA GLU A 311 -4.57 11.76 15.09
C GLU A 311 -6.01 11.28 14.85
N VAL A 312 -6.19 10.50 13.78
CA VAL A 312 -7.47 9.84 13.47
C VAL A 312 -7.55 8.47 14.15
N PRO A 313 -8.61 8.15 14.90
CA PRO A 313 -8.82 6.83 15.51
C PRO A 313 -8.81 5.70 14.47
N GLN A 314 -8.27 4.54 14.84
CA GLN A 314 -8.19 3.36 13.96
C GLN A 314 -9.58 2.93 13.44
N VAL A 315 -10.61 3.06 14.29
CA VAL A 315 -12.01 2.71 13.97
C VAL A 315 -12.66 3.64 12.92
N SER A 316 -12.03 4.77 12.62
CA SER A 316 -12.53 5.76 11.67
C SER A 316 -11.93 5.63 10.27
N LEU A 317 -10.96 4.73 10.05
CA LEU A 317 -10.24 4.63 8.78
C LEU A 317 -11.10 3.96 7.69
N ILE A 318 -11.02 4.50 6.48
CA ILE A 318 -11.74 4.01 5.31
C ILE A 318 -10.74 3.64 4.22
N LYS A 319 -10.93 2.46 3.64
CA LYS A 319 -10.38 2.12 2.32
C LYS A 319 -11.39 2.48 1.24
N ILE A 320 -10.97 3.10 0.16
CA ILE A 320 -11.80 3.41 -0.99
C ILE A 320 -11.40 2.50 -2.16
N LYS A 321 -12.41 1.97 -2.86
CA LYS A 321 -12.26 1.28 -4.14
C LYS A 321 -13.38 1.72 -5.08
N THR A 322 -13.14 1.57 -6.37
CA THR A 322 -14.18 1.80 -7.39
C THR A 322 -14.48 0.50 -8.13
N ARG A 323 -15.71 0.40 -8.63
CA ARG A 323 -16.14 -0.74 -9.43
C ARG A 323 -17.10 -0.32 -10.52
N ALA A 324 -16.79 -0.73 -11.75
CA ALA A 324 -17.67 -0.53 -12.89
C ALA A 324 -18.97 -1.36 -12.74
N GLN A 325 -20.10 -0.74 -13.03
CA GLN A 325 -21.42 -1.37 -13.06
C GLN A 325 -21.43 -2.50 -14.10
N GLY A 326 -22.10 -3.61 -13.77
CA GLY A 326 -22.20 -4.77 -14.66
C GLY A 326 -21.00 -5.70 -14.66
N LYS A 327 -19.87 -5.38 -13.98
CA LYS A 327 -18.80 -6.38 -13.78
C LYS A 327 -19.30 -7.51 -12.90
N THR A 328 -19.40 -8.70 -13.48
CA THR A 328 -19.73 -9.96 -12.79
C THR A 328 -18.55 -10.44 -11.94
N GLY A 329 -18.84 -11.13 -10.84
CA GLY A 329 -17.85 -11.63 -9.88
C GLY A 329 -18.11 -11.18 -8.44
N GLY A 330 -17.73 -12.00 -7.46
CA GLY A 330 -17.77 -11.63 -6.04
C GLY A 330 -16.72 -10.56 -5.76
N PHE A 331 -17.16 -9.31 -5.59
CA PHE A 331 -16.31 -8.23 -5.06
C PHE A 331 -17.12 -7.46 -4.01
N PRO A 332 -16.53 -7.09 -2.87
CA PRO A 332 -15.11 -7.32 -2.52
C PRO A 332 -14.77 -8.79 -2.28
N GLY A 333 -13.52 -9.19 -2.53
CA GLY A 333 -13.05 -10.57 -2.43
C GLY A 333 -11.92 -10.75 -1.42
N SER A 334 -11.22 -11.89 -1.49
CA SER A 334 -10.13 -12.23 -0.57
C SER A 334 -9.00 -11.18 -0.51
N ALA A 335 -8.69 -10.52 -1.64
CA ALA A 335 -7.62 -9.52 -1.69
C ALA A 335 -8.02 -8.20 -1.03
N GLU A 336 -9.27 -7.77 -1.15
CA GLU A 336 -9.80 -6.62 -0.43
C GLU A 336 -9.93 -6.93 1.06
N TYR A 337 -10.42 -8.12 1.41
CA TYR A 337 -10.49 -8.57 2.80
C TYR A 337 -9.12 -8.56 3.49
N LEU A 338 -8.10 -9.15 2.86
CA LEU A 338 -6.74 -9.16 3.42
C LEU A 338 -6.13 -7.77 3.51
N GLN A 339 -6.44 -6.89 2.56
CA GLN A 339 -6.01 -5.49 2.62
C GLN A 339 -6.54 -4.81 3.88
N LEU A 340 -7.83 -4.99 4.19
CA LEU A 340 -8.46 -4.44 5.38
C LEU A 340 -7.93 -5.12 6.65
N LEU A 341 -7.92 -6.45 6.69
CA LEU A 341 -7.50 -7.23 7.86
C LEU A 341 -6.05 -6.90 8.28
N LEU A 342 -5.10 -6.93 7.36
CA LEU A 342 -3.67 -6.71 7.71
C LEU A 342 -3.35 -5.23 8.04
N GLY A 343 -4.20 -4.30 7.62
CA GLY A 343 -4.14 -2.89 8.03
C GLY A 343 -5.07 -2.55 9.19
N GLN A 344 -5.83 -3.52 9.71
CA GLN A 344 -6.90 -3.31 10.68
C GLN A 344 -7.83 -2.14 10.28
N THR A 345 -8.09 -2.00 8.98
CA THR A 345 -8.96 -0.95 8.42
C THR A 345 -10.41 -1.44 8.50
N PRO A 346 -11.28 -0.80 9.28
CA PRO A 346 -12.58 -1.34 9.63
C PRO A 346 -13.56 -1.34 8.46
N THR A 347 -13.43 -0.42 7.51
CA THR A 347 -14.46 -0.20 6.50
C THR A 347 -13.90 0.01 5.10
N LEU A 348 -14.56 -0.58 4.11
CA LEU A 348 -14.34 -0.40 2.69
C LEU A 348 -15.53 0.32 2.05
N TYR A 349 -15.26 1.43 1.37
CA TYR A 349 -16.22 2.16 0.55
C TYR A 349 -16.01 1.82 -0.92
N VAL A 350 -17.05 1.30 -1.56
CA VAL A 350 -17.02 0.93 -2.98
C VAL A 350 -17.89 1.87 -3.80
N GLY A 351 -17.26 2.79 -4.53
CA GLY A 351 -17.93 3.64 -5.51
C GLY A 351 -18.35 2.84 -6.75
N ILE A 352 -19.66 2.75 -7.02
CA ILE A 352 -20.21 2.03 -8.18
C ILE A 352 -20.42 3.03 -9.32
N HIS A 353 -19.75 2.81 -10.45
CA HIS A 353 -19.78 3.76 -11.57
C HIS A 353 -20.11 3.13 -12.92
N GLN A 354 -20.66 3.92 -13.83
CA GLN A 354 -20.73 3.63 -15.25
C GLN A 354 -19.92 4.70 -15.97
N ASN A 355 -18.74 4.33 -16.49
CA ASN A 355 -17.83 5.22 -17.24
C ASN A 355 -17.60 6.58 -16.54
N GLY A 356 -17.04 6.57 -15.32
CA GLY A 356 -16.80 7.79 -14.53
C GLY A 356 -18.03 8.42 -13.85
N THR A 357 -19.25 8.01 -14.19
CA THR A 357 -20.47 8.45 -13.49
C THR A 357 -20.80 7.50 -12.35
N PHE A 358 -20.49 7.90 -11.12
CA PHE A 358 -20.80 7.18 -9.89
C PHE A 358 -22.27 7.34 -9.52
N LYS A 359 -22.93 6.24 -9.17
CA LYS A 359 -24.36 6.20 -8.84
C LYS A 359 -24.63 5.95 -7.36
N SER A 360 -23.68 5.33 -6.67
CA SER A 360 -23.77 5.04 -5.24
C SER A 360 -22.42 4.64 -4.67
N VAL A 361 -22.33 4.67 -3.34
CA VAL A 361 -21.26 4.05 -2.56
C VAL A 361 -21.85 2.90 -1.76
N LYS A 362 -21.16 1.76 -1.79
CA LYS A 362 -21.47 0.61 -0.94
C LYS A 362 -20.45 0.54 0.19
N GLU A 363 -20.90 0.79 1.41
CA GLU A 363 -20.13 0.59 2.63
C GLU A 363 -20.07 -0.89 3.00
N ARG A 364 -18.88 -1.39 3.35
CA ARG A 364 -18.64 -2.77 3.77
C ARG A 364 -17.70 -2.77 4.97
N ALA A 365 -18.23 -3.09 6.15
CA ALA A 365 -17.42 -3.33 7.33
C ALA A 365 -16.62 -4.63 7.18
N LEU A 366 -15.42 -4.70 7.77
CA LEU A 366 -14.54 -5.86 7.76
C LEU A 366 -15.25 -7.12 8.29
N GLU A 367 -16.06 -6.96 9.32
CA GLU A 367 -16.83 -8.02 9.98
C GLU A 367 -18.20 -8.28 9.31
N SER A 368 -18.47 -7.68 8.14
CA SER A 368 -19.78 -7.84 7.49
C SER A 368 -19.96 -9.24 6.88
N PRO A 369 -21.20 -9.73 6.75
CA PRO A 369 -21.49 -11.03 6.12
C PRO A 369 -20.92 -11.17 4.70
N GLU A 370 -20.78 -10.08 3.95
CA GLU A 370 -20.18 -10.09 2.62
C GLU A 370 -18.71 -10.53 2.61
N PHE A 371 -18.00 -10.34 3.72
CA PHE A 371 -16.62 -10.82 3.88
C PHE A 371 -16.51 -12.20 4.52
N ALA A 372 -17.59 -12.79 5.06
CA ALA A 372 -17.53 -14.06 5.78
C ALA A 372 -16.88 -15.20 4.97
N TYR A 373 -17.24 -15.31 3.68
CA TYR A 373 -16.60 -16.30 2.78
C TYR A 373 -15.11 -16.01 2.59
N SER A 374 -14.74 -14.74 2.39
CA SER A 374 -13.34 -14.34 2.24
C SER A 374 -12.55 -14.61 3.51
N ALA A 375 -13.12 -14.30 4.68
CA ALA A 375 -12.53 -14.54 5.98
C ALA A 375 -12.19 -16.01 6.20
N GLN A 376 -13.15 -16.91 5.93
CA GLN A 376 -12.91 -18.35 6.02
C GLN A 376 -11.88 -18.82 4.98
N LYS A 377 -12.02 -18.36 3.74
CA LYS A 377 -11.19 -18.80 2.61
C LYS A 377 -9.70 -18.49 2.78
N VAL A 378 -9.35 -17.37 3.41
CA VAL A 378 -7.94 -16.95 3.52
C VAL A 378 -7.22 -17.53 4.73
N GLN A 379 -7.91 -18.15 5.69
CA GLN A 379 -7.30 -18.67 6.92
C GLN A 379 -6.15 -19.66 6.68
N PRO A 380 -6.24 -20.64 5.76
CA PRO A 380 -5.09 -21.49 5.43
C PRO A 380 -3.86 -20.68 4.99
N GLY A 381 -4.06 -19.63 4.18
CA GLY A 381 -2.98 -18.74 3.75
C GLY A 381 -2.44 -17.85 4.87
N LEU A 382 -3.28 -17.39 5.79
CA LEU A 382 -2.83 -16.65 6.99
C LEU A 382 -1.97 -17.51 7.91
N LYS A 383 -2.35 -18.78 8.13
CA LYS A 383 -1.56 -19.76 8.89
C LYS A 383 -0.20 -20.01 8.24
N LYS A 384 -0.16 -20.13 6.91
CA LYS A 384 1.10 -20.26 6.17
C LYS A 384 1.95 -19.00 6.22
N LEU A 385 1.34 -17.81 6.12
CA LEU A 385 2.03 -16.55 6.31
C LEU A 385 2.68 -16.48 7.70
N ARG A 386 1.97 -16.91 8.74
CA ARG A 386 2.49 -16.94 10.12
C ARG A 386 3.77 -17.75 10.24
N ARG A 387 3.79 -18.97 9.68
CA ARG A 387 4.96 -19.87 9.65
C ARG A 387 6.08 -19.29 8.78
N LEU A 388 5.74 -18.74 7.60
CA LEU A 388 6.72 -18.14 6.69
C LEU A 388 7.45 -16.94 7.32
N LEU A 389 6.74 -16.10 8.07
CA LEU A 389 7.35 -14.98 8.79
C LEU A 389 8.34 -15.46 9.87
N GLU A 390 8.01 -16.57 10.54
CA GLU A 390 8.89 -17.29 11.47
C GLU A 390 10.14 -17.84 10.78
N ASP A 391 9.97 -18.46 9.61
CA ASP A 391 11.08 -19.01 8.81
C ASP A 391 12.01 -17.88 8.33
N ILE A 392 11.45 -16.76 7.83
CA ILE A 392 12.23 -15.58 7.41
C ILE A 392 13.04 -15.02 8.60
N ARG A 393 12.43 -14.93 9.78
CA ARG A 393 13.10 -14.50 11.01
C ARG A 393 14.22 -15.44 11.40
N THR A 394 13.99 -16.75 11.33
CA THR A 394 14.99 -17.78 11.60
C THR A 394 16.18 -17.65 10.66
N VAL A 395 15.93 -17.47 9.36
CA VAL A 395 16.98 -17.23 8.36
C VAL A 395 17.78 -15.98 8.70
N ALA A 396 17.12 -14.85 9.00
CA ALA A 396 17.81 -13.61 9.34
C ALA A 396 18.70 -13.78 10.59
N VAL A 397 18.20 -14.44 11.64
CA VAL A 397 18.95 -14.71 12.88
C VAL A 397 20.16 -15.61 12.61
N GLN A 398 20.00 -16.69 11.85
CA GLN A 398 21.10 -17.62 11.52
C GLN A 398 22.21 -16.97 10.70
N ARG A 399 21.86 -16.00 9.84
CA ARG A 399 22.83 -15.26 9.01
C ARG A 399 23.48 -14.09 9.76
N GLY A 400 22.84 -13.60 10.82
CA GLY A 400 23.37 -12.54 11.68
C GLY A 400 23.14 -11.12 11.15
N LYS A 401 23.48 -10.13 11.99
CA LYS A 401 23.21 -8.69 11.75
C LYS A 401 23.99 -8.08 10.58
N GLU A 402 25.06 -8.72 10.12
CA GLU A 402 25.85 -8.25 8.98
C GLU A 402 25.27 -8.71 7.64
N ALA A 403 24.37 -9.69 7.66
CA ALA A 403 23.73 -10.16 6.44
C ALA A 403 22.78 -9.11 5.88
N ARG A 404 22.94 -8.80 4.59
CA ARG A 404 22.03 -7.96 3.80
C ARG A 404 21.31 -8.87 2.83
N LEU A 405 20.02 -9.09 3.05
CA LEU A 405 19.30 -10.17 2.36
C LEU A 405 18.15 -9.63 1.52
N SER A 406 17.72 -10.44 0.55
CA SER A 406 16.53 -10.20 -0.25
C SER A 406 15.77 -11.50 -0.44
N LEU A 407 14.46 -11.43 -0.27
CA LEU A 407 13.52 -12.44 -0.74
C LEU A 407 13.16 -12.11 -2.19
N VAL A 408 13.46 -13.00 -3.11
CA VAL A 408 13.18 -12.85 -4.55
C VAL A 408 12.25 -13.97 -4.99
N CYS A 409 11.00 -13.62 -5.28
CA CYS A 409 10.05 -14.53 -5.91
C CYS A 409 10.16 -14.39 -7.42
N ARG A 410 10.56 -15.47 -8.12
CA ARG A 410 10.52 -15.55 -9.58
C ARG A 410 9.83 -16.82 -10.02
N LYS A 411 8.83 -16.69 -10.91
CA LYS A 411 8.04 -17.81 -11.43
C LYS A 411 7.46 -18.70 -10.31
N GLY A 412 7.20 -18.11 -9.15
CA GLY A 412 6.65 -18.79 -7.97
C GLY A 412 7.66 -19.48 -7.04
N VAL A 413 8.96 -19.42 -7.33
CA VAL A 413 10.03 -19.89 -6.42
C VAL A 413 10.52 -18.70 -5.61
N LEU A 414 10.53 -18.83 -4.28
CA LEU A 414 11.00 -17.78 -3.37
C LEU A 414 12.43 -18.10 -2.93
N GLN A 415 13.36 -17.22 -3.27
CA GLN A 415 14.80 -17.39 -3.03
C GLN A 415 15.29 -16.36 -2.02
N VAL A 416 16.18 -16.75 -1.13
CA VAL A 416 16.98 -15.84 -0.29
C VAL A 416 18.28 -15.57 -1.03
N MET A 417 18.57 -14.30 -1.29
CA MET A 417 19.78 -13.83 -1.97
C MET A 417 20.45 -12.74 -1.13
N ILE A 418 21.70 -12.41 -1.44
CA ILE A 418 22.47 -11.36 -0.74
C ILE A 418 22.38 -10.05 -1.52
N ARG A 419 22.13 -8.94 -0.83
CA ARG A 419 22.26 -7.58 -1.40
C ARG A 419 23.74 -7.20 -1.49
N SER A 420 24.15 -6.70 -2.63
CA SER A 420 25.48 -6.11 -2.84
C SER A 420 25.54 -4.71 -2.20
N GLY A 421 26.71 -4.33 -1.67
CA GLY A 421 26.88 -3.07 -0.95
C GLY A 421 26.40 -3.22 0.49
N GLY A 422 27.33 -3.23 1.45
CA GLY A 422 27.08 -3.57 2.86
C GLY A 422 26.15 -2.61 3.64
N GLU A 423 25.45 -1.72 2.94
CA GLU A 423 24.57 -0.72 3.50
C GLU A 423 23.32 -1.35 4.12
N SER A 424 23.06 -0.96 5.36
CA SER A 424 21.84 -1.34 6.09
C SER A 424 20.62 -0.64 5.48
N LEU A 425 19.45 -1.26 5.62
CA LEU A 425 18.15 -0.69 5.28
C LEU A 425 17.74 0.47 6.20
N LEU A 426 18.47 0.69 7.31
CA LEU A 426 18.26 1.81 8.21
C LEU A 426 19.59 2.52 8.51
N PRO A 427 19.55 3.83 8.80
CA PRO A 427 20.71 4.54 9.30
C PRO A 427 21.15 4.01 10.69
N GLY A 428 22.44 4.17 11.00
CA GLY A 428 23.06 3.60 12.20
C GLY A 428 22.47 4.10 13.52
N ASP A 429 22.00 5.34 13.58
CA ASP A 429 21.33 5.94 14.75
C ASP A 429 19.96 5.31 15.01
N ILE A 430 19.22 4.92 13.98
CA ILE A 430 17.97 4.15 14.10
C ILE A 430 18.26 2.73 14.58
N LEU A 431 19.32 2.09 14.09
CA LEU A 431 19.69 0.73 14.50
C LEU A 431 19.97 0.62 16.01
N GLN A 432 20.45 1.69 16.66
CA GLN A 432 20.71 1.68 18.11
C GLN A 432 19.44 1.42 18.95
N ARG A 433 18.25 1.69 18.41
CA ARG A 433 16.97 1.42 19.11
C ARG A 433 16.71 -0.05 19.35
N PHE A 434 17.36 -0.91 18.58
CA PHE A 434 17.18 -2.35 18.62
C PHE A 434 18.28 -3.06 19.42
N VAL A 435 19.31 -2.32 19.86
CA VAL A 435 20.36 -2.84 20.72
C VAL A 435 19.87 -2.70 22.16
N VAL A 436 19.66 -3.84 22.83
CA VAL A 436 19.35 -3.90 24.27
C VAL A 436 20.65 -3.98 25.05
#